data_AF-A0A2V6L4J1-F1
#
_entry.id   AF-A0A2V6L4J1-F1
#
_cell.length_a   1.000
_cell.length_b   1.000
_cell.length_c   1.000
_cell.angle_alpha   90.00
_cell.angle_beta   90.00
_cell.angle_gamma   90.00
#
_symmetry.space_group_name_H-M   'P 1'
#
loop_
_entity.id
_entity.type
_entity.pdbx_description
1 polymer ?
#
loop_
_entity_poly.entity_id
_entity_poly.type
_entity_poly.pdbx_seq_one_letter_code
_entity_poly.pdbx_strand_id
1 'polypeptide(L)'
;MGKFKRFPPRILQFRLLLILSGVLMLLAAFAPRANADLIAYYNFEGTPTPGFPVNLDSHAPAFFSSDNTLILTFNSNALSAVTPGLPQNRWPTDPAPNLTALGLSRSGANSPAHFDIPLFSSQGFFQDMTVSFAINALGNGFTTANFYFSTNGGASFTLFSTQAIPPMGVVVLSAAVPTAANNQPNLVL
;
A
#
# COMPACT_ATOMS: atom_id res chain seq x y z
N MET A 1 -34.82 27.85 -63.47
CA MET A 1 -33.77 26.84 -63.18
C MET A 1 -33.18 27.12 -61.80
N GLY A 2 -33.52 26.32 -60.79
CA GLY A 2 -32.92 26.41 -59.45
C GLY A 2 -32.21 25.09 -59.11
N LYS A 3 -30.88 25.14 -58.92
CA LYS A 3 -30.07 23.97 -58.55
C LYS A 3 -30.18 23.71 -57.06
N PHE A 4 -30.69 22.55 -56.66
CA PHE A 4 -30.67 22.09 -55.26
C PHE A 4 -29.27 21.62 -54.86
N LYS A 5 -28.71 22.20 -53.78
CA LYS A 5 -27.47 21.74 -53.13
C LYS A 5 -27.75 20.44 -52.37
N ARG A 6 -27.02 19.37 -52.72
CA ARG A 6 -27.05 18.09 -51.98
C ARG A 6 -26.20 18.22 -50.71
N PHE A 7 -26.79 17.95 -49.54
CA PHE A 7 -26.07 17.86 -48.28
C PHE A 7 -25.38 16.49 -48.16
N PRO A 8 -24.16 16.42 -47.61
CA PRO A 8 -23.44 15.15 -47.44
C PRO A 8 -24.12 14.26 -46.37
N PRO A 9 -24.08 12.92 -46.54
CA PRO A 9 -24.74 11.99 -45.63
C PRO A 9 -24.00 11.91 -44.28
N ARG A 10 -24.65 12.38 -43.20
CA ARG A 10 -24.17 12.36 -41.80
C ARG A 10 -23.97 10.97 -41.19
N ILE A 11 -24.25 9.89 -41.93
CA ILE A 11 -24.31 8.51 -41.41
C ILE A 11 -22.92 7.89 -41.23
N LEU A 12 -21.91 8.33 -42.00
CA LEU A 12 -20.57 7.74 -41.99
C LEU A 12 -19.80 8.05 -40.70
N GLN A 13 -19.97 9.25 -40.14
CA GLN A 13 -19.28 9.68 -38.91
C GLN A 13 -19.76 8.91 -37.68
N PHE A 14 -21.05 8.57 -37.62
CA PHE A 14 -21.64 7.86 -36.48
C PHE A 14 -21.15 6.40 -36.39
N ARG A 15 -20.95 5.74 -37.54
CA ARG A 15 -20.43 4.36 -37.59
C ARG A 15 -18.98 4.28 -37.15
N LEU A 16 -18.17 5.28 -37.50
CA LEU A 16 -16.74 5.31 -37.17
C LEU A 16 -16.53 5.52 -35.66
N LEU A 17 -17.35 6.37 -35.04
CA LEU A 17 -17.37 6.54 -33.58
C LEU A 17 -17.78 5.26 -32.84
N LEU A 18 -18.79 4.54 -33.36
CA LEU A 18 -19.28 3.31 -32.74
C LEU A 18 -18.24 2.17 -32.83
N ILE A 19 -17.52 2.07 -33.95
CA ILE A 19 -16.39 1.14 -34.11
C ILE A 19 -15.25 1.51 -33.15
N LEU A 20 -14.92 2.80 -33.05
CA LEU A 20 -13.86 3.26 -32.14
C LEU A 20 -14.19 2.98 -30.67
N SER A 21 -15.43 3.25 -30.24
CA SER A 21 -15.90 2.90 -28.90
C SER A 21 -15.90 1.39 -28.65
N GLY A 22 -16.30 0.58 -29.64
CA GLY A 22 -16.23 -0.88 -29.55
C GLY A 22 -14.80 -1.40 -29.38
N VAL A 23 -13.86 -0.86 -30.16
CA VAL A 23 -12.42 -1.19 -30.05
C VAL A 23 -11.84 -0.75 -28.71
N LEU A 24 -12.19 0.43 -28.21
CA LEU A 24 -11.76 0.93 -26.90
C LEU A 24 -12.31 0.09 -25.74
N MET A 25 -13.58 -0.34 -25.82
CA MET A 25 -14.15 -1.26 -24.82
C MET A 25 -13.50 -2.65 -24.87
N LEU A 26 -13.15 -3.15 -26.06
CA LEU A 26 -12.45 -4.42 -26.20
C LEU A 26 -11.03 -4.35 -25.63
N LEU A 27 -10.31 -3.24 -25.86
CA LEU A 27 -8.99 -2.98 -25.27
C LEU A 27 -9.06 -2.82 -23.74
N ALA A 28 -10.14 -2.21 -23.21
CA ALA A 28 -10.36 -2.14 -21.76
C ALA A 28 -10.64 -3.52 -21.14
N ALA A 29 -11.25 -4.45 -21.88
CA ALA A 29 -11.45 -5.83 -21.43
C ALA A 29 -10.15 -6.66 -21.42
N PHE A 30 -9.17 -6.28 -22.24
CA PHE A 30 -7.81 -6.87 -22.26
C PHE A 30 -6.77 -6.02 -21.51
N ALA A 31 -7.20 -4.96 -20.80
CA ALA A 31 -6.30 -4.26 -19.90
C ALA A 31 -5.78 -5.29 -18.87
N PRO A 32 -4.45 -5.44 -18.71
CA PRO A 32 -3.90 -6.35 -17.72
C PRO A 32 -4.51 -6.02 -16.36
N ARG A 33 -5.34 -6.91 -15.80
CA ARG A 33 -5.54 -6.90 -14.36
C ARG A 33 -4.18 -7.29 -13.80
N ALA A 34 -3.48 -6.33 -13.20
CA ALA A 34 -2.34 -6.66 -12.35
C ALA A 34 -2.88 -7.52 -11.21
N ASN A 35 -2.79 -8.84 -11.35
CA ASN A 35 -2.91 -9.76 -10.22
C ASN A 35 -1.65 -9.52 -9.39
N ALA A 36 -1.74 -8.58 -8.46
CA ALA A 36 -0.72 -8.39 -7.45
C ALA A 36 -0.91 -9.44 -6.36
N ASP A 37 0.15 -10.16 -6.03
CA ASP A 37 0.15 -11.07 -4.90
C ASP A 37 0.37 -10.30 -3.59
N LEU A 38 -0.38 -10.66 -2.55
CA LEU A 38 -0.21 -10.07 -1.22
C LEU A 38 1.04 -10.68 -0.56
N ILE A 39 2.06 -9.86 -0.30
CA ILE A 39 3.33 -10.32 0.27
C ILE A 39 3.32 -10.32 1.80
N ALA A 40 2.90 -9.19 2.40
CA ALA A 40 2.79 -9.00 3.84
C ALA A 40 1.54 -8.16 4.14
N TYR A 41 0.85 -8.46 5.23
CA TYR A 41 -0.37 -7.74 5.60
C TYR A 41 -0.56 -7.67 7.11
N TYR A 42 -0.67 -6.46 7.63
CA TYR A 42 -0.79 -6.19 9.06
C TYR A 42 -2.11 -5.46 9.33
N ASN A 43 -3.08 -6.16 9.90
CA ASN A 43 -4.39 -5.60 10.28
C ASN A 43 -4.50 -5.27 11.77
N PHE A 44 -3.46 -5.56 12.57
CA PHE A 44 -3.39 -5.31 14.01
C PHE A 44 -4.43 -6.05 14.86
N GLU A 45 -5.15 -7.01 14.28
CA GLU A 45 -6.20 -7.77 14.97
C GLU A 45 -5.67 -9.00 15.69
N GLY A 46 -6.39 -9.43 16.72
CA GLY A 46 -6.08 -10.64 17.48
C GLY A 46 -5.32 -10.36 18.77
N THR A 47 -4.62 -11.37 19.27
CA THR A 47 -3.87 -11.27 20.54
C THR A 47 -2.69 -10.31 20.35
N PRO A 48 -2.53 -9.28 21.20
CA PRO A 48 -1.40 -8.38 21.11
C PRO A 48 -0.06 -9.10 21.22
N THR A 49 0.90 -8.71 20.39
CA THR A 49 2.28 -9.19 20.48
C THR A 49 2.87 -8.76 21.83
N PRO A 50 3.59 -9.63 22.57
CA PRO A 50 4.17 -9.25 23.86
C PRO A 50 5.00 -7.97 23.79
N GLY A 51 4.69 -7.01 24.67
CA GLY A 51 5.34 -5.68 24.69
C GLY A 51 4.69 -4.62 23.81
N PHE A 52 3.67 -4.98 23.01
CA PHE A 52 2.93 -4.08 22.13
C PHE A 52 1.42 -4.11 22.40
N PRO A 53 0.69 -3.03 22.09
CA PRO A 53 -0.75 -2.97 22.34
C PRO A 53 -1.59 -3.68 21.27
N VAL A 54 -0.99 -4.14 20.18
CA VAL A 54 -1.66 -4.73 19.01
C VAL A 54 -0.91 -5.97 18.53
N ASN A 55 -1.55 -6.77 17.66
CA ASN A 55 -0.89 -7.90 17.00
C ASN A 55 -0.02 -7.41 15.83
N LEU A 56 1.27 -7.72 15.84
CA LEU A 56 2.22 -7.33 14.80
C LEU A 56 2.50 -8.43 13.77
N ASP A 57 1.83 -9.58 13.88
CA ASP A 57 2.05 -10.69 12.96
C ASP A 57 1.37 -10.42 11.61
N SER A 58 2.07 -10.81 10.54
CA SER A 58 1.54 -10.75 9.18
C SER A 58 0.48 -11.83 8.98
N HIS A 59 -0.59 -11.47 8.28
CA HIS A 59 -1.67 -12.36 7.86
C HIS A 59 -1.66 -12.60 6.34
N ALA A 60 -0.48 -12.54 5.72
CA ALA A 60 -0.31 -12.83 4.30
C ALA A 60 -0.53 -14.32 3.98
N PRO A 61 -0.78 -14.69 2.71
CA PRO A 61 -0.89 -16.08 2.29
C PRO A 61 0.37 -16.89 2.63
N ALA A 62 0.19 -18.14 3.05
CA ALA A 62 1.23 -19.04 3.59
C ALA A 62 2.40 -19.40 2.64
N PHE A 63 2.43 -18.85 1.41
CA PHE A 63 3.49 -19.10 0.44
C PHE A 63 4.83 -18.43 0.80
N PHE A 64 4.78 -17.36 1.59
CA PHE A 64 5.97 -16.67 2.10
C PHE A 64 6.20 -17.14 3.55
N SER A 65 7.47 -17.36 3.93
CA SER A 65 7.85 -17.98 5.21
C SER A 65 6.96 -17.49 6.36
N SER A 66 6.35 -18.44 7.04
CA SER A 66 5.04 -18.34 7.70
C SER A 66 4.84 -17.26 8.75
N ASP A 67 5.85 -16.49 9.15
CA ASP A 67 5.78 -15.59 10.30
C ASP A 67 6.67 -14.36 10.09
N ASN A 68 6.18 -13.39 9.32
CA ASN A 68 6.79 -12.06 9.26
C ASN A 68 6.13 -11.15 10.29
N THR A 69 6.77 -10.96 11.44
CA THR A 69 6.33 -9.99 12.45
C THR A 69 6.90 -8.61 12.12
N LEU A 70 6.04 -7.59 12.17
CA LEU A 70 6.45 -6.20 12.01
C LEU A 70 7.37 -5.79 13.18
N ILE A 71 8.50 -5.16 12.89
CA ILE A 71 9.41 -4.65 13.93
C ILE A 71 9.18 -3.16 14.11
N LEU A 72 9.14 -2.72 15.37
CA LEU A 72 8.89 -1.33 15.77
C LEU A 72 10.03 -0.80 16.62
N THR A 73 10.50 0.40 16.32
CA THR A 73 11.45 1.13 17.18
C THR A 73 10.83 2.30 17.94
N PHE A 74 9.49 2.39 17.90
CA PHE A 74 8.72 3.39 18.65
C PHE A 74 8.82 3.16 20.16
N ASN A 75 8.79 4.25 20.93
CA ASN A 75 8.67 4.17 22.38
C ASN A 75 7.35 3.50 22.75
N SER A 76 7.40 2.37 23.46
CA SER A 76 6.20 1.59 23.81
C SER A 76 5.17 2.38 24.63
N ASN A 77 5.62 3.36 25.44
CA ASN A 77 4.72 4.26 26.17
C ASN A 77 3.97 5.26 25.26
N ALA A 78 4.44 5.40 24.01
CA ALA A 78 3.81 6.25 23.01
C ALA A 78 2.87 5.48 22.06
N LEU A 79 2.76 4.16 22.25
CA LEU A 79 1.89 3.27 21.48
C LEU A 79 0.59 2.99 22.23
N SER A 80 -0.51 2.87 21.49
CA SER A 80 -1.81 2.48 22.04
C SER A 80 -2.61 1.66 21.03
N ALA A 81 -3.56 0.86 21.49
CA ALA A 81 -4.58 0.28 20.63
C ALA A 81 -5.71 1.30 20.46
N VAL A 82 -6.13 1.53 19.23
CA VAL A 82 -7.22 2.44 18.88
C VAL A 82 -8.37 1.65 18.30
N THR A 83 -9.59 1.92 18.78
CA THR A 83 -10.81 1.24 18.35
C THR A 83 -11.91 2.27 18.02
N PRO A 84 -12.61 2.14 16.88
CA PRO A 84 -12.42 1.14 15.82
C PRO A 84 -11.17 1.41 14.96
N GLY A 85 -10.72 0.39 14.22
CA GLY A 85 -9.68 0.52 13.20
C GLY A 85 -10.17 1.28 11.96
N LEU A 86 -9.28 1.48 10.99
CA LEU A 86 -9.59 2.15 9.73
C LEU A 86 -9.91 1.12 8.64
N PRO A 87 -11.12 1.15 8.01
CA PRO A 87 -11.47 0.18 6.97
C PRO A 87 -10.74 0.43 5.63
N GLN A 88 -9.84 1.42 5.58
CA GLN A 88 -9.01 1.74 4.43
C GLN A 88 -7.79 0.82 4.36
N ASN A 89 -7.34 0.52 3.14
CA ASN A 89 -6.19 -0.35 2.87
C ASN A 89 -6.30 -1.76 3.47
N ARG A 90 -7.53 -2.24 3.66
CA ARG A 90 -7.82 -3.60 4.13
C ARG A 90 -7.72 -4.60 2.98
N TRP A 91 -7.16 -5.78 3.27
CA TRP A 91 -7.20 -6.87 2.29
C TRP A 91 -8.66 -7.30 2.04
N PRO A 92 -9.13 -7.40 0.78
CA PRO A 92 -10.56 -7.59 0.49
C PRO A 92 -11.21 -8.82 1.15
N THR A 93 -10.43 -9.87 1.38
CA THR A 93 -10.91 -11.13 2.00
C THR A 93 -10.40 -11.33 3.42
N ASP A 94 -9.86 -10.30 4.08
CA ASP A 94 -9.54 -10.39 5.50
C ASP A 94 -10.82 -10.77 6.28
N PRO A 95 -10.83 -11.84 7.08
CA PRO A 95 -11.98 -12.19 7.90
C PRO A 95 -12.11 -11.33 9.17
N ALA A 96 -11.06 -10.58 9.56
CA ALA A 96 -11.02 -9.90 10.84
C ALA A 96 -11.83 -8.58 10.84
N PRO A 97 -12.58 -8.26 11.91
CA PRO A 97 -13.62 -7.22 11.92
C PRO A 97 -13.17 -5.74 11.81
N ASN A 98 -11.87 -5.44 11.68
CA ASN A 98 -11.32 -4.07 11.65
C ASN A 98 -11.75 -3.23 12.88
N LEU A 99 -11.50 -3.76 14.06
CA LEU A 99 -11.71 -3.17 15.37
C LEU A 99 -10.46 -2.48 15.91
N THR A 100 -9.27 -2.80 15.40
CA THR A 100 -8.01 -2.39 16.03
C THR A 100 -7.09 -1.66 15.06
N ALA A 101 -6.51 -0.55 15.51
CA ALA A 101 -5.41 0.13 14.83
C ALA A 101 -4.31 0.49 15.83
N LEU A 102 -3.07 0.62 15.34
CA LEU A 102 -1.97 1.13 16.15
C LEU A 102 -2.02 2.67 16.24
N GLY A 103 -2.19 3.19 17.44
CA GLY A 103 -2.12 4.62 17.75
C GLY A 103 -0.68 5.04 18.08
N LEU A 104 -0.19 6.08 17.41
CA LEU A 104 1.09 6.72 17.69
C LEU A 104 0.87 8.10 18.33
N SER A 105 1.46 8.33 19.50
CA SER A 105 1.41 9.64 20.17
C SER A 105 2.74 10.39 20.01
N ARG A 106 2.66 11.71 19.78
CA ARG A 106 3.76 12.69 19.79
C ARG A 106 5.02 12.31 18.99
N SER A 107 5.27 12.99 17.87
CA SER A 107 6.45 12.74 17.02
C SER A 107 7.81 12.96 17.70
N GLY A 108 7.92 13.91 18.65
CA GLY A 108 9.20 14.26 19.26
C GLY A 108 9.88 13.13 20.06
N ALA A 109 9.10 12.18 20.59
CA ALA A 109 9.64 11.00 21.29
C ALA A 109 9.94 9.82 20.35
N ASN A 110 9.55 9.93 19.08
CA ASN A 110 9.55 8.86 18.08
C ASN A 110 10.26 9.32 16.79
N SER A 111 11.25 10.22 16.92
CA SER A 111 12.01 10.77 15.80
C SER A 111 13.51 10.67 16.10
N PRO A 112 14.24 9.68 15.56
CA PRO A 112 13.79 8.67 14.60
C PRO A 112 13.14 7.43 15.26
N ALA A 113 11.98 7.01 14.78
CA ALA A 113 11.38 5.70 15.01
C ALA A 113 10.73 5.23 13.70
N HIS A 114 10.65 3.92 13.50
CA HIS A 114 10.23 3.33 12.23
C HIS A 114 9.53 1.98 12.43
N PHE A 115 8.93 1.56 11.33
CA PHE A 115 8.35 0.24 11.10
C PHE A 115 9.27 -0.48 10.14
N ASP A 116 9.71 -1.70 10.47
CA ASP A 116 10.45 -2.55 9.53
C ASP A 116 9.60 -3.77 9.18
N ILE A 117 9.46 -4.02 7.88
CA ILE A 117 8.78 -5.18 7.30
C ILE A 117 9.87 -6.12 6.77
N PRO A 118 10.26 -7.17 7.54
CA PRO A 118 11.20 -8.17 7.04
C PRO A 118 10.54 -9.03 5.96
N LEU A 119 11.13 -9.04 4.76
CA LEU A 119 10.68 -9.83 3.62
C LEU A 119 11.75 -10.86 3.24
N PHE A 120 12.20 -11.61 4.24
CA PHE A 120 13.27 -12.58 4.05
C PHE A 120 12.84 -13.75 3.19
N SER A 121 13.68 -14.09 2.22
CA SER A 121 13.47 -15.23 1.34
C SER A 121 14.81 -15.87 1.00
N SER A 122 14.84 -17.20 0.88
CA SER A 122 16.08 -17.91 0.56
C SER A 122 16.63 -17.61 -0.83
N GLN A 123 15.76 -17.22 -1.77
CA GLN A 123 16.13 -16.98 -3.17
C GLN A 123 15.95 -15.54 -3.65
N GLY A 124 15.22 -14.68 -2.92
CA GLY A 124 14.88 -13.34 -3.41
C GLY A 124 13.97 -13.41 -4.64
N PHE A 125 12.65 -13.42 -4.44
CA PHE A 125 11.69 -13.55 -5.56
C PHE A 125 10.63 -12.44 -5.61
N PHE A 126 10.65 -11.51 -4.65
CA PHE A 126 9.74 -10.37 -4.68
C PHE A 126 10.21 -9.33 -5.69
N GLN A 127 9.32 -8.88 -6.55
CA GLN A 127 9.61 -7.90 -7.59
C GLN A 127 8.40 -7.01 -7.81
N ASP A 128 8.64 -5.81 -8.34
CA ASP A 128 7.60 -4.85 -8.74
C ASP A 128 6.62 -4.54 -7.59
N MET A 129 7.17 -4.44 -6.38
CA MET A 129 6.40 -4.33 -5.14
C MET A 129 5.85 -2.91 -4.96
N THR A 130 4.75 -2.83 -4.23
CA THR A 130 4.21 -1.58 -3.69
C THR A 130 3.96 -1.75 -2.20
N VAL A 131 4.38 -0.78 -1.39
CA VAL A 131 4.08 -0.71 0.04
C VAL A 131 3.09 0.41 0.28
N SER A 132 2.08 0.15 1.11
CA SER A 132 1.07 1.13 1.44
C SER A 132 0.51 0.93 2.85
N PHE A 133 0.05 2.01 3.45
CA PHE A 133 -0.60 1.99 4.76
C PHE A 133 -1.63 3.12 4.86
N ALA A 134 -2.68 2.89 5.64
CA ALA A 134 -3.69 3.89 5.95
C ALA A 134 -3.37 4.55 7.30
N ILE A 135 -3.53 5.86 7.37
CA ILE A 135 -3.42 6.63 8.61
C ILE A 135 -4.61 7.54 8.79
N ASN A 136 -4.96 7.79 10.05
CA ASN A 136 -5.80 8.91 10.46
C ASN A 136 -4.89 9.91 11.17
N ALA A 137 -4.55 10.99 10.49
CA ALA A 137 -3.76 12.05 11.08
C ALA A 137 -4.62 12.86 12.06
N LEU A 138 -4.11 13.06 13.27
CA LEU A 138 -4.80 13.74 14.36
C LEU A 138 -3.97 14.92 14.93
N GLY A 139 -3.14 15.55 14.10
CA GLY A 139 -2.30 16.67 14.53
C GLY A 139 -1.22 16.32 15.57
N ASN A 140 -0.83 15.05 15.67
CA ASN A 140 0.13 14.53 16.66
C ASN A 140 1.61 14.85 16.35
N GLY A 141 1.87 15.70 15.34
CA GLY A 141 3.19 16.23 15.01
C GLY A 141 4.00 15.41 14.00
N PHE A 142 3.46 14.30 13.47
CA PHE A 142 4.05 13.63 12.31
C PHE A 142 3.64 14.38 11.04
N THR A 143 4.62 14.81 10.24
CA THR A 143 4.40 15.64 9.04
C THR A 143 4.87 14.98 7.75
N THR A 144 5.72 13.96 7.85
CA THR A 144 6.23 13.21 6.71
C THR A 144 6.30 11.71 7.03
N ALA A 145 6.01 10.91 6.01
CA ALA A 145 6.34 9.50 5.97
C ALA A 145 7.49 9.30 4.99
N ASN A 146 8.60 8.75 5.47
CA ASN A 146 9.74 8.37 4.65
C ASN A 146 9.70 6.86 4.43
N PHE A 147 9.89 6.44 3.19
CA PHE A 147 9.93 5.04 2.79
C PHE A 147 11.37 4.66 2.45
N TYR A 148 11.84 3.59 3.07
CA TYR A 148 13.20 3.10 2.91
C TYR A 148 13.20 1.63 2.47
N PHE A 149 14.31 1.17 1.90
CA PHE A 149 14.54 -0.25 1.72
C PHE A 149 15.97 -0.60 2.15
N SER A 150 16.16 -1.83 2.58
CA SER A 150 17.45 -2.44 2.91
C SER A 150 17.58 -3.78 2.20
N THR A 151 18.73 -4.03 1.59
CA THR A 151 19.04 -5.30 0.93
C THR A 151 20.02 -6.16 1.74
N ASN A 152 20.39 -5.69 2.94
CA ASN A 152 21.34 -6.32 3.85
C ASN A 152 20.73 -6.60 5.23
N GLY A 153 19.45 -6.98 5.26
CA GLY A 153 18.77 -7.40 6.49
C GLY A 153 18.55 -6.29 7.51
N GLY A 154 18.43 -5.03 7.07
CA GLY A 154 18.22 -3.88 7.95
C GLY A 154 19.49 -3.21 8.47
N ALA A 155 20.69 -3.63 8.03
CA ALA A 155 21.93 -3.01 8.48
C ALA A 155 22.13 -1.59 7.93
N SER A 156 21.64 -1.31 6.72
CA SER A 156 21.61 0.03 6.13
C SER A 156 20.38 0.23 5.26
N PHE A 157 19.83 1.44 5.28
CA PHE A 157 18.59 1.79 4.60
C PHE A 157 18.81 2.90 3.55
N THR A 158 18.17 2.73 2.39
CA THR A 158 18.16 3.71 1.30
C THR A 158 16.78 4.34 1.19
N LEU A 159 16.70 5.67 1.32
CA LEU A 159 15.46 6.42 1.13
C LEU A 159 15.03 6.34 -0.34
N PHE A 160 13.76 6.04 -0.60
CA PHE A 160 13.23 6.02 -1.97
C PHE A 160 11.95 6.84 -2.17
N SER A 161 11.23 7.19 -1.11
CA SER A 161 10.06 8.08 -1.21
C SER A 161 9.87 8.87 0.08
N THR A 162 9.35 10.09 -0.07
CA THR A 162 8.89 10.92 1.05
C THR A 162 7.51 11.45 0.68
N GLN A 163 6.55 11.28 1.57
CA GLN A 163 5.17 11.75 1.38
C GLN A 163 4.74 12.60 2.57
N ALA A 164 4.00 13.66 2.30
CA ALA A 164 3.46 14.52 3.35
C ALA A 164 2.31 13.80 4.08
N ILE A 165 2.36 13.82 5.41
CA ILE A 165 1.23 13.44 6.25
C ILE A 165 0.38 14.70 6.43
N PRO A 166 -0.91 14.67 6.04
CA PRO A 166 -1.78 15.83 6.25
C PRO A 166 -1.92 16.10 7.75
N PRO A 167 -2.14 17.37 8.17
CA PRO A 167 -2.25 17.70 9.59
C PRO A 167 -3.44 17.01 10.25
N MET A 168 -4.52 16.76 9.50
CA MET A 168 -5.68 15.99 9.96
C MET A 168 -6.29 15.16 8.84
N GLY A 169 -7.02 14.11 9.22
CA GLY A 169 -7.86 13.31 8.33
C GLY A 169 -7.26 11.97 7.92
N VAL A 170 -8.06 11.18 7.21
CA VAL A 170 -7.67 9.85 6.75
C VAL A 170 -6.99 9.92 5.39
N VAL A 171 -5.83 9.30 5.25
CA VAL A 171 -5.10 9.17 3.98
C VAL A 171 -4.48 7.79 3.85
N VAL A 172 -4.37 7.30 2.61
CA VAL A 172 -3.56 6.13 2.28
C VAL A 172 -2.28 6.64 1.63
N LEU A 173 -1.14 6.29 2.21
CA LEU A 173 0.17 6.58 1.65
C LEU A 173 0.67 5.31 0.97
N SER A 174 1.26 5.46 -0.22
CA SER A 174 1.65 4.33 -1.05
C SER A 174 2.85 4.68 -1.91
N ALA A 175 3.85 3.81 -1.97
CA ALA A 175 5.04 4.00 -2.78
C ALA A 175 5.43 2.70 -3.49
N ALA A 176 5.78 2.82 -4.77
CA ALA A 176 6.39 1.72 -5.51
C ALA A 176 7.82 1.51 -4.99
N VAL A 177 8.15 0.27 -4.64
CA VAL A 177 9.48 -0.09 -4.16
C VAL A 177 10.45 -0.10 -5.36
N PRO A 178 11.65 0.49 -5.26
CA PRO A 178 12.59 0.54 -6.38
C PRO A 178 13.02 -0.85 -6.85
N THR A 179 13.34 -0.96 -8.15
CA THR A 179 13.84 -2.20 -8.75
C THR A 179 15.15 -2.69 -8.13
N ALA A 180 15.91 -1.84 -7.43
CA ALA A 180 17.08 -2.22 -6.66
C ALA A 180 16.76 -3.18 -5.50
N ALA A 181 15.52 -3.17 -5.01
CA ALA A 181 15.02 -4.09 -3.99
C ALA A 181 14.48 -5.40 -4.57
N ASN A 182 14.32 -5.49 -5.90
CA ASN A 182 13.78 -6.70 -6.53
C ASN A 182 14.74 -7.87 -6.32
N ASN A 183 14.16 -9.03 -6.04
CA ASN A 183 14.85 -10.31 -5.90
C ASN A 183 15.96 -10.32 -4.84
N GLN A 184 15.82 -9.49 -3.81
CA GLN A 184 16.77 -9.43 -2.70
C GLN A 184 16.36 -10.43 -1.61
N PRO A 185 17.24 -11.36 -1.20
CA PRO A 185 16.90 -12.39 -0.22
C PRO A 185 16.73 -11.83 1.20
N ASN A 186 17.47 -10.77 1.56
CA ASN A 186 17.44 -10.15 2.88
C ASN A 186 16.77 -8.76 2.84
N LEU A 187 15.64 -8.67 2.16
CA LEU A 187 14.91 -7.41 1.99
C LEU A 187 14.22 -6.99 3.30
N VAL A 188 14.36 -5.72 3.66
CA VAL A 188 13.56 -5.05 4.69
C VAL A 188 13.02 -3.74 4.10
N LEU A 189 11.73 -3.47 4.31
CA LEU A 189 11.05 -2.23 3.92
C LEU A 189 10.66 -1.40 5.14
#